data_AF-A0A2I0T672-F1
#
_entry.id   AF-A0A2I0T672-F1
#
_cell.length_a   1.000
_cell.length_b   1.000
_cell.length_c   1.000
_cell.angle_alpha   90.00
_cell.angle_beta   90.00
_cell.angle_gamma   90.00
#
_symmetry.space_group_name_H-M   'P 1'
#
loop_
_entity.id
_entity.type
_entity.pdbx_description
1 polymer ?
#
loop_
_entity_poly.entity_id
_entity_poly.type
_entity_poly.pdbx_seq_one_letter_code
_entity_poly.pdbx_strand_id
1 'polypeptide(L)'
;MAWWKAWDLIESLKSELSGDFERLMVALMYSPFKYDAKELHDAMKGVGTSEDVIIEILASRTKAQIKEIIKAYKEVELEPQLDVNADLGITEGVS
;
A
#
# COMPACT_ATOMS: atom_id res chain seq x y z
N MET A 1 -13.23 0.08 24.07
CA MET A 1 -13.19 1.51 23.68
C MET A 1 -11.74 1.91 23.41
N ALA A 2 -11.25 1.67 22.19
CA ALA A 2 -9.98 2.20 21.69
C ALA A 2 -9.95 2.02 20.16
N TRP A 3 -10.76 2.81 19.46
CA TRP A 3 -10.87 2.81 17.99
C TRP A 3 -10.61 4.18 17.36
N TRP A 4 -10.42 5.24 18.16
CA TRP A 4 -10.45 6.62 17.66
C TRP A 4 -9.08 7.28 17.46
N LYS A 5 -7.94 6.72 17.90
CA LYS A 5 -6.71 7.53 17.93
C LYS A 5 -5.94 7.63 16.61
N ALA A 6 -5.94 6.58 15.78
CA ALA A 6 -5.14 6.57 14.54
C ALA A 6 -5.94 7.07 13.33
N TRP A 7 -7.24 6.73 13.26
CA TRP A 7 -8.12 7.16 12.18
C TRP A 7 -8.39 8.67 12.22
N ASP A 8 -8.37 9.26 13.41
CA ASP A 8 -8.63 10.69 13.63
C ASP A 8 -7.51 11.59 13.09
N LEU A 9 -6.24 11.16 13.16
CA LEU A 9 -5.13 11.99 12.71
C LEU A 9 -5.03 12.10 11.19
N ILE A 10 -5.23 10.98 10.48
CA ILE A 10 -5.22 10.98 9.01
C ILE A 10 -6.38 11.83 8.48
N GLU A 11 -7.57 11.66 9.05
CA GLU A 11 -8.75 12.43 8.62
C GLU A 11 -8.60 13.93 8.99
N SER A 12 -8.04 14.25 10.15
CA SER A 12 -7.71 15.63 10.51
C SER A 12 -6.70 16.26 9.54
N LEU A 13 -5.68 15.51 9.11
CA LEU A 13 -4.72 16.03 8.13
C LEU A 13 -5.38 16.27 6.78
N LYS A 14 -6.27 15.38 6.33
CA LYS A 14 -7.03 15.56 5.09
C LYS A 14 -8.01 16.73 5.13
N SER A 15 -8.56 17.07 6.31
CA SER A 15 -9.47 18.22 6.43
C SER A 15 -8.75 19.56 6.45
N GLU A 16 -7.51 19.60 6.95
CA GLU A 16 -6.73 20.83 7.14
C GLU A 16 -5.78 21.14 5.97
N LEU A 17 -5.33 20.11 5.25
CA LEU A 17 -4.36 20.24 4.16
C LEU A 17 -5.03 20.00 2.80
N SER A 18 -4.36 20.40 1.73
CA SER A 18 -4.80 20.10 0.37
C SER A 18 -3.62 19.88 -0.58
N GLY A 19 -3.91 19.25 -1.72
CA GLY A 19 -2.94 19.06 -2.80
C GLY A 19 -1.78 18.14 -2.41
N ASP A 20 -0.59 18.42 -2.94
CA ASP A 20 0.55 17.51 -2.79
C ASP A 20 1.12 17.48 -1.37
N PHE A 21 0.91 18.56 -0.60
CA PHE A 21 1.32 18.59 0.80
C PHE A 21 0.46 17.68 1.68
N GLU A 22 -0.86 17.64 1.44
CA GLU A 22 -1.77 16.68 2.08
C GLU A 22 -1.34 15.25 1.76
N ARG A 23 -1.13 14.94 0.48
CA ARG A 23 -0.71 13.59 0.03
C ARG A 23 0.57 13.14 0.74
N LEU A 24 1.57 14.01 0.81
CA LEU A 24 2.84 13.73 1.49
C LEU A 24 2.63 13.48 3.00
N MET A 25 1.90 14.37 3.67
CA MET A 25 1.66 14.25 5.11
C MET A 25 0.87 12.99 5.47
N VAL A 26 -0.14 12.65 4.66
CA VAL A 26 -0.92 11.42 4.80
C VAL A 26 -0.06 10.19 4.51
N ALA A 27 0.80 10.21 3.49
CA ALA A 27 1.73 9.12 3.18
C ALA A 27 2.67 8.82 4.37
N LEU A 28 3.21 9.87 5.01
CA LEU A 28 4.09 9.75 6.18
C LEU A 28 3.41 9.17 7.42
N MET A 29 2.07 9.13 7.47
CA MET A 29 1.33 8.54 8.58
C MET A 29 1.17 7.02 8.49
N TYR A 30 1.43 6.42 7.33
CA TYR A 30 1.40 4.97 7.17
C TYR A 30 2.74 4.34 7.57
N SER A 31 2.69 3.09 8.04
CA SER A 31 3.92 2.29 8.07
C SER A 31 4.41 2.07 6.64
N PRO A 32 5.73 1.87 6.42
CA PRO A 32 6.26 1.65 5.07
C PRO A 32 5.53 0.55 4.30
N PHE A 33 5.19 -0.56 4.96
CA PHE A 33 4.48 -1.68 4.33
C PHE A 33 3.02 -1.36 3.99
N LYS A 34 2.33 -0.54 4.79
CA LYS A 34 0.96 -0.09 4.50
C LYS A 34 0.93 0.92 3.36
N TYR A 35 1.95 1.78 3.29
CA TYR A 35 2.10 2.71 2.18
C TYR A 35 2.37 1.95 0.87
N ASP A 36 3.36 1.06 0.86
CA ASP A 36 3.67 0.22 -0.32
C ASP A 36 2.45 -0.58 -0.79
N ALA A 37 1.68 -1.16 0.15
CA ALA A 37 0.45 -1.88 -0.18
C ALA A 37 -0.62 -0.98 -0.82
N LYS A 38 -0.78 0.25 -0.33
CA LYS A 38 -1.71 1.22 -0.90
C LYS A 38 -1.28 1.66 -2.29
N GLU A 39 0.01 1.98 -2.49
CA GLU A 39 0.53 2.37 -3.82
C GLU A 39 0.40 1.23 -4.84
N LEU A 40 0.65 -0.01 -4.42
CA LEU A 40 0.38 -1.19 -5.23
C LEU A 40 -1.11 -1.31 -5.61
N HIS A 41 -2.02 -1.11 -4.66
CA HIS A 41 -3.47 -1.16 -4.92
C HIS A 41 -3.89 -0.09 -5.94
N ASP A 42 -3.44 1.15 -5.73
CA ASP A 42 -3.78 2.28 -6.61
C ASP A 42 -3.20 2.08 -8.02
N ALA A 43 -1.97 1.56 -8.12
CA ALA A 43 -1.32 1.25 -9.40
C ALA A 43 -2.02 0.11 -10.16
N MET A 44 -2.61 -0.86 -9.46
CA MET A 44 -3.34 -1.99 -10.06
C MET A 44 -4.79 -1.67 -10.40
N LYS A 45 -5.43 -0.72 -9.68
CA LYS A 45 -6.85 -0.35 -9.87
C LYS A 45 -7.07 0.72 -10.95
N GLY A 46 -6.06 1.52 -11.29
CA GLY A 46 -6.16 2.65 -12.21
C GLY A 46 -6.43 2.28 -13.68
N VAL A 47 -6.99 3.23 -14.45
CA VAL A 47 -7.05 3.12 -15.93
C VAL A 47 -5.67 3.47 -16.49
N GLY A 48 -4.95 2.46 -16.94
CA GLY A 48 -3.55 2.56 -17.33
C GLY A 48 -2.63 2.16 -16.16
N THR A 49 -1.75 1.20 -16.41
CA THR A 49 -0.85 0.65 -15.40
C THR A 49 0.27 1.65 -15.12
N SER A 50 0.39 2.12 -13.88
CA SER A 50 1.63 2.74 -13.39
C SER A 50 2.66 1.64 -13.16
N GLU A 51 3.07 0.97 -14.23
CA GLU A 51 4.02 -0.15 -14.22
C GLU A 51 5.31 0.24 -13.50
N ASP A 52 5.72 1.50 -13.64
CA ASP A 52 6.88 2.07 -12.95
C ASP A 52 6.77 1.95 -11.42
N VAL A 53 5.59 2.18 -10.82
CA VAL A 53 5.38 2.07 -9.36
C VAL A 53 5.49 0.61 -8.92
N ILE A 54 4.88 -0.30 -9.68
CA ILE A 54 4.94 -1.74 -9.40
C ILE A 54 6.39 -2.23 -9.50
N ILE A 55 7.10 -1.86 -10.57
CA ILE A 55 8.51 -2.22 -10.79
C ILE A 55 9.37 -1.63 -9.68
N GLU A 56 9.21 -0.36 -9.34
CA GLU A 56 9.98 0.30 -8.28
C GLU A 56 9.84 -0.45 -6.95
N ILE A 57 8.62 -0.78 -6.55
CA ILE A 57 8.35 -1.50 -5.31
C ILE A 57 8.97 -2.91 -5.37
N LEU A 58 8.64 -3.69 -6.38
CA LEU A 58 9.05 -5.10 -6.42
C LEU A 58 10.55 -5.30 -6.66
N ALA A 59 11.20 -4.41 -7.40
CA ALA A 59 12.63 -4.49 -7.68
C ALA A 59 13.51 -4.03 -6.51
N SER A 60 12.99 -3.20 -5.61
CA SER A 60 13.79 -2.63 -4.51
C SER A 60 13.55 -3.26 -3.14
N ARG A 61 12.42 -3.95 -2.92
CA ARG A 61 12.12 -4.60 -1.63
C ARG A 61 12.66 -6.04 -1.58
N THR A 62 13.15 -6.42 -0.40
CA THR A 62 13.60 -7.80 -0.13
C THR A 62 12.40 -8.75 -0.01
N LYS A 63 12.63 -10.07 -0.20
CA LYS A 63 11.58 -11.09 -0.04
C LYS A 63 10.86 -11.03 1.31
N ALA A 64 11.57 -10.72 2.39
CA ALA A 64 10.96 -10.56 3.71
C ALA A 64 10.03 -9.34 3.77
N GLN A 65 10.45 -8.21 3.20
CA GLN A 65 9.62 -7.01 3.12
C GLN A 65 8.40 -7.23 2.22
N ILE A 66 8.54 -7.94 1.09
CA ILE A 66 7.42 -8.31 0.22
C ILE A 66 6.37 -9.12 1.00
N LYS A 67 6.78 -10.05 1.87
CA LYS A 67 5.84 -10.80 2.73
C LYS A 67 5.06 -9.88 3.68
N GLU A 68 5.72 -8.89 4.27
CA GLU A 68 5.05 -7.90 5.12
C GLU A 68 4.12 -6.97 4.32
N ILE A 69 4.49 -6.60 3.10
CA ILE A 69 3.65 -5.82 2.19
C ILE A 69 2.39 -6.61 1.82
N ILE A 70 2.51 -7.89 1.45
CA ILE A 70 1.37 -8.77 1.15
C ILE A 70 0.45 -8.89 2.36
N LYS A 71 1.02 -9.00 3.57
CA LYS A 71 0.25 -9.03 4.81
C LYS A 71 -0.51 -7.71 5.02
N ALA A 72 0.17 -6.57 4.88
CA ALA A 72 -0.44 -5.26 5.00
C ALA A 72 -1.54 -5.04 3.94
N TYR A 73 -1.32 -5.48 2.71
CA TYR A 73 -2.28 -5.42 1.62
C TYR A 73 -3.61 -6.11 1.98
N LYS A 74 -3.53 -7.29 2.60
CA LYS A 74 -4.70 -8.05 3.06
C LYS A 74 -5.40 -7.41 4.26
N GLU A 75 -4.64 -6.74 5.16
CA GLU A 75 -5.18 -6.11 6.37
C GLU A 75 -5.98 -4.83 6.11
N VAL A 76 -5.69 -4.09 5.02
CA VAL A 76 -6.32 -2.79 4.73
C VAL A 76 -7.68 -2.95 4.04
N GLU A 77 -8.18 -4.19 3.83
CA GLU A 77 -9.49 -4.47 3.21
C GLU A 77 -9.64 -3.85 1.80
N LEU A 78 -8.51 -3.60 1.13
CA LEU A 78 -8.43 -3.06 -0.24
C LEU A 78 -8.73 -4.16 -1.26
N GLU A 79 -10.02 -4.54 -1.33
CA GLU A 79 -10.61 -5.61 -2.15
C GLU A 79 -9.94 -7.00 -2.08
N PRO A 80 -10.69 -8.07 -1.71
CA PRO A 80 -10.18 -9.45 -1.65
C PRO A 80 -9.88 -10.07 -3.02
N GLN A 81 -9.97 -9.33 -4.12
CA GLN A 81 -9.90 -9.84 -5.50
C GLN A 81 -8.51 -9.78 -6.14
N LEU A 82 -7.53 -9.09 -5.52
CA LEU A 82 -6.15 -9.04 -6.02
C LEU A 82 -5.31 -10.09 -5.31
N ASP A 83 -5.05 -11.20 -6.00
CA ASP A 83 -4.09 -12.21 -5.55
C ASP A 83 -2.70 -11.77 -5.98
N VAL A 84 -2.02 -11.03 -5.10
CA VAL A 84 -0.65 -10.56 -5.31
C VAL A 84 0.31 -11.68 -5.74
N ASN A 85 0.07 -12.94 -5.33
CA ASN A 85 0.91 -14.05 -5.78
C ASN A 85 0.61 -14.44 -7.25
N ALA A 86 -0.66 -14.42 -7.65
CA ALA A 86 -1.09 -14.68 -9.03
C ALA A 86 -0.74 -13.51 -9.97
N ASP A 87 -0.95 -12.27 -9.53
CA ASP A 87 -0.75 -11.06 -10.33
C ASP A 87 0.74 -10.70 -10.50
N LEU A 88 1.59 -11.07 -9.53
CA LEU A 88 3.04 -10.87 -9.62
C LEU A 88 3.82 -12.10 -10.11
N GLY A 89 3.14 -13.20 -10.42
CA GLY A 89 3.77 -14.45 -10.85
C GLY A 89 4.73 -15.05 -9.81
N ILE A 90 4.54 -14.75 -8.53
CA ILE A 90 5.35 -15.30 -7.43
C ILE A 90 4.82 -16.70 -7.12
N THR A 91 5.22 -17.68 -7.91
CA THR A 91 4.96 -19.09 -7.62
C THR A 91 5.61 -19.46 -6.29
N GLU A 92 4.90 -20.22 -5.45
CA GLU A 92 5.43 -20.86 -4.24
C GLU A 92 6.65 -21.73 -4.59
N GLY A 93 7.83 -21.11 -4.58
CA GLY A 93 9.02 -21.67 -5.19
C GLY A 93 10.26 -20.88 -4.83
N VAL A 94 10.37 -20.49 -3.56
CA VAL A 94 11.65 -20.09 -2.98
C VAL A 94 11.81 -20.85 -1.67
N SER A 95 12.42 -22.03 -1.80
CA SER A 95 13.24 -22.65 -0.75
C SER A 95 14.38 -21.71 -0.34
#